data_AF-J9D576-F1
#
_entry.id   AF-J9D576-F1
#
_cell.length_a   1.000
_cell.length_b   1.000
_cell.length_c   1.000
_cell.angle_alpha   90.00
_cell.angle_beta   90.00
_cell.angle_gamma   90.00
#
_symmetry.space_group_name_H-M   'P 1'
#
loop_
_entity.id
_entity.type
_entity.pdbx_description
1 polymer ?
#
loop_
_entity_poly.entity_id
_entity_poly.type
_entity_poly.pdbx_seq_one_letter_code
_entity_poly.pdbx_strand_id
1 'polypeptide(L)'
;MYLDLSGKVVLTICAVIISVILLGFLCGYFILQYMRKRHIKNTNQIFNDSYEKIIQSGEVSNFDAVEYLQTNLSLQEEIWEDKIRLDSKNYVKPTIKTIRHTEMIFDLKRQFWKIALRMLELEFQGCKRDEETEIKGAFFFELKKNIQKHFSAELFAKRMFFPTLNYIKLFNMLLKVYKLIFDNLETKYKIDDSVKNNSSSLITEMTQKIDFLQAEHKITPKTLSAFDSGTVNEISSVNLAILNVMEKYLLGFFAFIKKLETITK
;
A
#
# COMPACT_ATOMS: atom_id res chain seq x y z
N MET A 1 48.26 44.79 23.02
CA MET A 1 48.52 44.37 21.63
C MET A 1 48.66 42.85 21.48
N TYR A 2 49.34 42.12 22.38
CA TYR A 2 49.50 40.66 22.29
C TYR A 2 48.23 39.82 22.51
N LEU A 3 47.26 40.30 23.31
CA LEU A 3 45.98 39.62 23.55
C LEU A 3 45.01 39.64 22.36
N ASP A 4 45.16 40.58 21.43
CA ASP A 4 44.30 40.69 20.24
C ASP A 4 44.78 39.75 19.11
N LEU A 5 46.09 39.48 19.06
CA LEU A 5 46.67 38.55 18.08
C LEU A 5 46.30 37.10 18.38
N SER A 6 46.29 36.70 19.65
CA SER A 6 45.91 35.34 20.06
C SER A 6 44.44 35.04 19.79
N GLY A 7 43.55 36.01 20.00
CA GLY A 7 42.12 35.88 19.69
C GLY A 7 41.86 35.66 18.20
N LYS A 8 42.54 36.40 17.32
CA LYS A 8 42.41 36.27 15.86
C LYS A 8 42.92 34.92 15.34
N VAL A 9 44.01 34.41 15.90
CA VAL A 9 44.55 33.09 15.54
C VAL A 9 43.57 31.97 15.94
N VAL A 10 43.02 32.02 17.15
CA VAL A 10 42.02 31.03 17.62
C VAL A 10 40.76 31.06 16.74
N LEU A 11 40.23 32.25 16.42
CA LEU A 11 39.07 32.39 15.52
C LEU A 11 39.33 31.80 14.14
N THR A 12 40.52 32.02 13.58
CA THR A 12 40.91 31.50 12.26
C THR A 12 40.96 29.97 12.28
N ILE A 13 41.56 29.37 13.31
CA ILE A 13 41.63 27.90 13.47
C ILE A 13 40.22 27.31 13.59
N CYS A 14 39.34 27.91 14.40
CA CYS A 14 37.94 27.47 14.51
C CYS A 14 37.20 27.56 13.17
N ALA A 15 37.38 28.64 12.42
CA ALA A 15 36.76 28.82 11.10
C ALA A 15 37.22 27.75 10.10
N VAL A 16 38.51 27.39 10.10
CA VAL A 16 39.04 26.32 9.25
C VAL A 16 38.44 24.96 9.62
N ILE A 17 38.38 24.61 10.92
CA ILE A 17 37.79 23.35 11.38
C ILE A 17 36.32 23.25 10.97
N ILE A 18 35.53 24.31 11.21
CA ILE A 18 34.12 24.37 10.80
C ILE A 18 33.99 24.23 9.28
N SER A 19 34.85 24.89 8.51
CA SER A 19 34.83 24.82 7.05
C SER A 19 35.12 23.41 6.52
N VAL A 20 36.09 22.70 7.12
CA VAL A 20 36.40 21.30 6.77
C VAL A 20 35.23 20.38 7.11
N ILE A 21 34.59 20.56 8.27
CA ILE A 21 33.41 19.79 8.68
C ILE A 21 32.26 20.03 7.70
N LEU A 22 31.96 21.29 7.36
CA LEU A 22 30.92 21.66 6.40
C LEU A 22 31.21 21.09 5.01
N LEU A 23 32.46 21.16 4.55
CA LEU A 23 32.87 20.56 3.28
C LEU A 23 32.67 19.04 3.28
N GLY A 24 33.00 18.36 4.39
CA GLY A 24 32.72 16.94 4.57
C GLY A 24 31.23 16.60 4.46
N PHE A 25 30.37 17.39 5.13
CA PHE A 25 28.92 17.23 5.01
C PHE A 25 28.40 17.49 3.59
N LEU A 26 28.91 18.52 2.91
CA LEU A 26 28.55 18.82 1.52
C LEU A 26 28.97 17.70 0.57
N CYS A 27 30.21 17.23 0.65
CA CYS A 27 30.71 16.11 -0.14
C CYS A 27 29.87 14.85 0.09
N GLY A 28 29.57 14.51 1.36
CA GLY A 28 28.70 13.40 1.71
C GLY A 28 27.30 13.54 1.10
N TYR A 29 26.70 14.73 1.19
CA TYR A 29 25.40 15.02 0.58
C TYR A 29 25.41 14.82 -0.94
N PHE A 30 26.42 15.32 -1.66
CA PHE A 30 26.53 15.15 -3.11
C PHE A 30 26.71 13.68 -3.52
N ILE A 31 27.51 12.91 -2.78
CA ILE A 31 27.68 11.46 -3.02
C ILE A 31 26.34 10.74 -2.85
N LEU A 32 25.61 11.03 -1.76
CA LEU A 32 24.29 10.43 -1.50
C LEU A 32 23.29 10.77 -2.63
N GLN A 33 23.26 12.03 -3.08
CA GLN A 33 22.40 12.46 -4.18
C GLN A 33 22.77 11.79 -5.51
N TYR A 34 24.05 11.64 -5.80
CA TYR A 34 24.52 10.94 -6.99
C TYR A 34 24.10 9.47 -6.98
N MET A 35 24.31 8.76 -5.86
CA MET A 35 23.87 7.37 -5.70
C MET A 35 22.36 7.24 -5.87
N ARG A 36 21.58 8.14 -5.23
CA ARG A 36 20.11 8.18 -5.37
C ARG A 36 19.70 8.33 -6.84
N LYS A 37 20.27 9.30 -7.57
CA LYS A 37 19.96 9.51 -8.99
C LYS A 37 20.29 8.29 -9.86
N ARG A 38 21.43 7.64 -9.59
CA ARG A 38 21.82 6.41 -10.29
C ARG A 38 20.82 5.29 -10.09
N HIS A 39 20.40 5.04 -8.85
CA HIS A 39 19.41 4.01 -8.55
C HIS A 39 18.04 4.32 -9.16
N ILE A 40 17.58 5.56 -9.09
CA ILE A 40 16.35 6.00 -9.76
C ILE A 40 16.41 5.73 -11.27
N LYS A 41 17.53 6.08 -11.92
CA LYS A 41 17.71 5.84 -13.35
C LYS A 41 17.62 4.35 -13.69
N ASN A 42 18.27 3.50 -12.90
CA ASN A 42 18.25 2.05 -13.12
C ASN A 42 16.83 1.48 -12.95
N THR A 43 16.11 1.86 -11.89
CA THR A 43 14.72 1.40 -11.69
C THR A 43 13.81 1.86 -12.83
N ASN A 44 13.97 3.11 -13.30
CA ASN A 44 13.19 3.62 -14.43
C ASN A 44 13.50 2.86 -15.72
N GLN A 45 14.76 2.49 -15.97
CA GLN A 45 15.11 1.69 -17.15
C GLN A 45 14.41 0.32 -17.18
N ILE A 46 14.09 -0.24 -16.02
CA ILE A 46 13.46 -1.56 -15.91
C ILE A 46 11.94 -1.44 -15.97
N PHE A 47 11.36 -0.51 -15.20
CA PHE A 47 9.92 -0.52 -14.92
C PHE A 47 9.13 0.65 -15.52
N ASN A 48 9.77 1.71 -16.02
CA ASN A 48 9.06 2.94 -16.35
C ASN A 48 8.00 2.74 -17.43
N ASP A 49 8.29 1.95 -18.47
CA ASP A 49 7.35 1.74 -19.56
C ASP A 49 6.08 1.00 -19.09
N SER A 50 6.25 -0.10 -18.35
CA SER A 50 5.12 -0.84 -17.76
C SER A 50 4.36 0.00 -16.73
N TYR A 51 5.07 0.76 -15.89
CA TYR A 51 4.48 1.65 -14.88
C TYR A 51 3.62 2.74 -15.52
N GLU A 52 4.16 3.50 -16.48
CA GLU A 52 3.44 4.57 -17.16
C GLU A 52 2.23 4.03 -17.92
N LYS A 53 2.37 2.88 -18.59
CA LYS A 53 1.25 2.22 -19.28
C LYS A 53 0.10 1.91 -18.32
N ILE A 54 0.40 1.36 -17.14
CA ILE A 54 -0.63 1.07 -16.13
C ILE A 54 -1.24 2.38 -15.62
N ILE A 55 -0.44 3.36 -15.20
CA ILE A 55 -0.97 4.63 -14.67
C ILE A 55 -1.91 5.31 -15.68
N GLN A 56 -1.53 5.39 -16.96
CA GLN A 56 -2.34 5.98 -18.02
C GLN A 56 -3.62 5.19 -18.28
N SER A 57 -3.55 3.85 -18.32
CA SER A 57 -4.72 3.00 -18.59
C SER A 57 -5.83 3.17 -17.54
N GLY A 58 -5.47 3.43 -16.28
CA GLY A 58 -6.41 3.67 -15.19
C GLY A 58 -7.14 5.03 -15.25
N GLU A 59 -6.72 5.92 -16.16
CA GLU A 59 -7.34 7.23 -16.38
C GLU A 59 -8.38 7.23 -17.52
N VAL A 60 -8.41 6.17 -18.32
CA VAL A 60 -9.36 6.02 -19.46
C VAL A 60 -10.77 5.76 -18.93
N SER A 61 -11.80 6.28 -19.61
CA SER A 61 -13.19 6.22 -19.13
C SER A 61 -13.93 4.89 -19.39
N ASN A 62 -13.29 3.85 -19.96
CA ASN A 62 -13.96 2.60 -20.32
C ASN A 62 -13.01 1.40 -20.48
N PHE A 63 -12.13 1.16 -19.50
CA PHE A 63 -11.22 0.01 -19.52
C PHE A 63 -11.82 -1.22 -18.81
N ASP A 64 -11.31 -2.41 -19.12
CA ASP A 64 -11.61 -3.63 -18.37
C ASP A 64 -10.98 -3.53 -16.98
N ALA A 65 -11.81 -3.19 -15.99
CA ALA A 65 -11.30 -2.85 -14.67
C ALA A 65 -10.73 -4.06 -13.92
N VAL A 66 -11.22 -5.28 -14.20
CA VAL A 66 -10.66 -6.51 -13.62
C VAL A 66 -9.26 -6.78 -14.19
N GLU A 67 -9.12 -6.69 -15.52
CA GLU A 67 -7.82 -6.85 -16.19
C GLU A 67 -6.81 -5.82 -15.68
N TYR A 68 -7.22 -4.55 -15.60
CA TYR A 68 -6.40 -3.47 -15.06
C TYR A 68 -5.91 -3.77 -13.63
N LEU A 69 -6.82 -4.15 -12.73
CA LEU A 69 -6.47 -4.43 -11.33
C LEU A 69 -5.50 -5.60 -11.23
N GLN A 70 -5.64 -6.61 -12.10
CA GLN A 70 -4.74 -7.75 -12.17
C GLN A 70 -3.35 -7.37 -12.70
N THR A 71 -3.27 -6.62 -13.80
CA THR A 71 -1.97 -6.13 -14.31
C THR A 71 -1.29 -5.21 -13.30
N ASN A 72 -2.06 -4.36 -12.63
CA ASN A 72 -1.56 -3.48 -11.57
C ASN A 72 -0.94 -4.27 -10.41
N LEU A 73 -1.63 -5.31 -9.91
CA LEU A 73 -1.08 -6.18 -8.85
C LEU A 73 0.18 -6.93 -9.30
N SER A 74 0.20 -7.48 -10.52
CA SER A 74 1.39 -8.14 -11.07
C SER A 74 2.61 -7.20 -11.05
N LEU A 75 2.44 -5.96 -11.54
CA LEU A 75 3.54 -5.00 -11.55
C LEU A 75 3.97 -4.59 -10.12
N GLN A 76 3.04 -4.49 -9.17
CA GLN A 76 3.40 -4.25 -7.77
C GLN A 76 4.28 -5.37 -7.22
N GLU A 77 3.93 -6.64 -7.50
CA GLU A 77 4.69 -7.81 -7.07
C GLU A 77 6.09 -7.82 -7.70
N GLU A 78 6.20 -7.61 -9.02
CA GLU A 78 7.48 -7.54 -9.73
C GLU A 78 8.42 -6.46 -9.18
N ILE A 79 7.89 -5.25 -8.95
CA ILE A 79 8.67 -4.14 -8.38
C ILE A 79 9.07 -4.45 -6.93
N TRP A 80 8.19 -5.10 -6.15
CA TRP A 80 8.48 -5.48 -4.77
C TRP A 80 9.56 -6.57 -4.69
N GLU A 81 9.53 -7.55 -5.57
CA GLU A 81 10.57 -8.58 -5.67
C GLU A 81 11.92 -7.98 -6.06
N ASP A 82 11.96 -7.08 -7.04
CA ASP A 82 13.20 -6.39 -7.40
C ASP A 82 13.74 -5.54 -6.25
N LYS A 83 12.83 -4.88 -5.53
CA LYS A 83 13.16 -4.12 -4.33
C LYS A 83 13.79 -5.00 -3.25
N ILE A 84 13.23 -6.19 -2.99
CA ILE A 84 13.78 -7.18 -2.05
C ILE A 84 15.18 -7.62 -2.48
N ARG A 85 15.40 -7.89 -3.77
CA ARG A 85 16.73 -8.27 -4.29
C ARG A 85 17.79 -7.20 -4.04
N LEU A 86 17.42 -5.92 -4.08
CA LEU A 86 18.34 -4.79 -3.90
C LEU A 86 18.58 -4.41 -2.43
N ASP A 87 17.63 -4.73 -1.55
CA ASP A 87 17.69 -4.41 -0.13
C ASP A 87 17.95 -5.66 0.71
N SER A 88 19.20 -5.86 1.13
CA SER A 88 19.64 -7.04 1.89
C SER A 88 18.90 -7.26 3.22
N LYS A 89 18.19 -6.25 3.73
CA LYS A 89 17.45 -6.31 5.00
C LYS A 89 15.94 -6.33 4.81
N ASN A 90 15.45 -6.35 3.56
CA ASN A 90 14.04 -6.38 3.22
C ASN A 90 13.23 -5.31 3.96
N TYR A 91 13.75 -4.08 4.06
CA TYR A 91 13.02 -3.02 4.74
C TYR A 91 11.79 -2.64 3.93
N VAL A 92 10.63 -2.45 4.55
CA VAL A 92 9.43 -1.93 3.88
C VAL A 92 9.68 -0.50 3.37
N LYS A 93 10.34 0.30 4.21
CA LYS A 93 10.64 1.71 3.97
C LYS A 93 11.77 1.86 2.95
N PRO A 94 11.80 2.97 2.19
CA PRO A 94 12.80 3.15 1.14
C PRO A 94 14.18 3.35 1.75
N THR A 95 15.16 2.71 1.13
CA THR A 95 16.57 3.06 1.25
C THR A 95 16.96 3.96 0.08
N ILE A 96 18.21 4.45 0.07
CA ILE A 96 18.75 5.19 -1.08
C ILE A 96 18.66 4.37 -2.38
N LYS A 97 18.74 3.04 -2.28
CA LYS A 97 18.70 2.13 -3.44
C LYS A 97 17.29 1.85 -3.93
N THR A 98 16.30 1.94 -3.04
CA THR A 98 14.93 1.45 -3.28
C THR A 98 13.86 2.54 -3.28
N ILE A 99 14.27 3.81 -3.25
CA ILE A 99 13.32 4.94 -3.18
C ILE A 99 12.34 4.96 -4.34
N ARG A 100 12.81 4.70 -5.57
CA ARG A 100 11.95 4.71 -6.76
C ARG A 100 10.99 3.53 -6.78
N HIS A 101 11.44 2.35 -6.35
CA HIS A 101 10.55 1.18 -6.19
C HIS A 101 9.40 1.51 -5.25
N THR A 102 9.71 2.03 -4.06
CA THR A 102 8.69 2.39 -3.07
C THR A 102 7.74 3.48 -3.58
N GLU A 103 8.24 4.49 -4.30
CA GLU A 103 7.40 5.51 -4.97
C GLU A 103 6.45 4.88 -6.00
N MET A 104 6.95 4.01 -6.88
CA MET A 104 6.13 3.32 -7.89
C MET A 104 5.07 2.43 -7.24
N ILE A 105 5.43 1.63 -6.22
CA ILE A 105 4.50 0.78 -5.47
C ILE A 105 3.41 1.62 -4.81
N PHE A 106 3.77 2.74 -4.19
CA PHE A 106 2.81 3.66 -3.57
C PHE A 106 1.79 4.18 -4.58
N ASP A 107 2.24 4.63 -5.75
CA ASP A 107 1.35 5.16 -6.78
C ASP A 107 0.45 4.07 -7.38
N LEU A 108 0.99 2.88 -7.63
CA LEU A 108 0.22 1.72 -8.11
C LEU A 108 -0.87 1.32 -7.12
N LYS A 109 -0.53 1.18 -5.82
CA LYS A 109 -1.50 0.91 -4.75
C LYS A 109 -2.56 1.99 -4.66
N ARG A 110 -2.17 3.26 -4.74
CA ARG A 110 -3.10 4.39 -4.71
C ARG A 110 -4.13 4.29 -5.85
N GLN A 111 -3.67 4.00 -7.07
CA GLN A 111 -4.56 3.85 -8.23
C GLN A 111 -5.43 2.59 -8.12
N PHE A 112 -4.86 1.45 -7.70
CA PHE A 112 -5.59 0.21 -7.44
C PHE A 112 -6.78 0.47 -6.52
N TRP A 113 -6.53 1.02 -5.32
CA TRP A 113 -7.57 1.26 -4.33
C TRP A 113 -8.59 2.32 -4.78
N LYS A 114 -8.15 3.33 -5.55
CA LYS A 114 -9.07 4.33 -6.13
C LYS A 114 -10.07 3.68 -7.08
N ILE A 115 -9.61 2.79 -7.97
CA ILE A 115 -10.46 2.13 -8.97
C ILE A 115 -11.31 1.04 -8.31
N ALA A 116 -10.70 0.17 -7.50
CA ALA A 116 -11.40 -0.91 -6.81
C ALA A 116 -12.53 -0.39 -5.90
N LEU A 117 -12.29 0.66 -5.11
CA LEU A 117 -13.35 1.21 -4.25
C LEU A 117 -14.45 1.91 -5.05
N ARG A 118 -14.13 2.53 -6.20
CA ARG A 118 -15.16 3.09 -7.09
C ARG A 118 -16.04 1.98 -7.67
N MET A 119 -15.45 0.87 -8.12
CA MET A 119 -16.20 -0.28 -8.60
C MET A 119 -17.08 -0.86 -7.49
N LEU A 120 -16.51 -1.05 -6.30
CA LEU A 120 -17.24 -1.58 -5.15
C LEU A 120 -18.42 -0.69 -4.76
N GLU A 121 -18.25 0.63 -4.82
CA GLU A 121 -19.32 1.59 -4.58
C GLU A 121 -20.44 1.48 -5.62
N LEU A 122 -20.12 1.31 -6.91
CA LEU A 122 -21.11 1.11 -7.96
C LEU A 122 -21.92 -0.18 -7.75
N GLU A 123 -21.26 -1.29 -7.42
CA GLU A 123 -21.93 -2.55 -7.09
C GLU A 123 -22.84 -2.40 -5.86
N PHE A 124 -22.35 -1.72 -4.82
CA PHE A 124 -23.12 -1.45 -3.62
C PHE A 124 -24.35 -0.57 -3.89
N GLN A 125 -24.24 0.44 -4.75
CA GLN A 125 -25.37 1.29 -5.16
C GLN A 125 -26.45 0.50 -5.91
N GLY A 126 -26.10 -0.59 -6.58
CA GLY A 126 -27.03 -1.52 -7.23
C GLY A 126 -27.81 -2.43 -6.28
N CYS A 127 -27.52 -2.37 -4.97
CA CYS A 127 -28.25 -3.13 -3.96
C CYS A 127 -29.60 -2.47 -3.63
N LYS A 128 -30.68 -3.26 -3.55
CA LYS A 128 -31.99 -2.74 -3.08
C LYS A 128 -31.83 -2.29 -1.63
N ARG A 129 -32.03 -1.00 -1.37
CA ARG A 129 -31.93 -0.37 -0.04
C ARG A 129 -33.20 -0.62 0.76
N ASP A 130 -33.61 -1.87 0.88
CA ASP A 130 -34.65 -2.21 1.84
C ASP A 130 -33.94 -2.57 3.15
N GLU A 131 -34.23 -1.77 4.18
CA GLU A 131 -33.72 -1.82 5.56
C GLU A 131 -32.32 -1.21 5.80
N GLU A 132 -32.17 -0.67 7.01
CA GLU A 132 -31.10 0.19 7.53
C GLU A 132 -29.68 -0.28 7.16
N THR A 133 -29.18 0.14 6.00
CA THR A 133 -27.77 -0.09 5.67
C THR A 133 -26.91 0.74 6.61
N GLU A 134 -26.21 0.09 7.55
CA GLU A 134 -25.21 0.70 8.47
C GLU A 134 -24.15 1.55 7.73
N ILE A 135 -24.05 1.37 6.41
CA ILE A 135 -23.09 2.01 5.51
C ILE A 135 -23.65 3.33 4.98
N LYS A 136 -23.28 4.44 5.63
CA LYS A 136 -23.63 5.81 5.22
C LYS A 136 -22.92 6.23 3.94
N GLY A 137 -23.47 7.22 3.22
CA GLY A 137 -22.91 7.72 1.94
C GLY A 137 -21.44 8.20 2.01
N ALA A 138 -20.93 8.59 3.17
CA ALA A 138 -19.52 8.97 3.34
C ALA A 138 -18.55 7.79 3.52
N PHE A 139 -19.05 6.55 3.61
CA PHE A 139 -18.25 5.37 3.96
C PHE A 139 -17.11 5.11 2.96
N PHE A 140 -17.39 5.06 1.65
CA PHE A 140 -16.39 4.77 0.63
C PHE A 140 -15.31 5.85 0.55
N PHE A 141 -15.71 7.11 0.77
CA PHE A 141 -14.79 8.24 0.86
C PHE A 141 -13.84 8.10 2.06
N GLU A 142 -14.36 7.82 3.25
CA GLU A 142 -13.54 7.63 4.46
C GLU A 142 -12.68 6.37 4.38
N LEU A 143 -13.19 5.29 3.79
CA LEU A 143 -12.44 4.05 3.56
C LEU A 143 -11.23 4.30 2.66
N LYS A 144 -11.43 4.98 1.52
CA LYS A 144 -10.35 5.37 0.61
C LYS A 144 -9.30 6.23 1.30
N LYS A 145 -9.74 7.25 2.04
CA LYS A 145 -8.86 8.17 2.76
C LYS A 145 -8.05 7.43 3.83
N ASN A 146 -8.68 6.52 4.58
CA ASN A 146 -8.01 5.73 5.60
C ASN A 146 -6.96 4.81 4.97
N ILE A 147 -7.31 4.04 3.94
CA ILE A 147 -6.35 3.15 3.27
C ILE A 147 -5.14 3.95 2.75
N GLN A 148 -5.38 5.10 2.10
CA GLN A 148 -4.32 6.00 1.64
C GLN A 148 -3.39 6.47 2.76
N LYS A 149 -3.96 6.90 3.88
CA LYS A 149 -3.20 7.30 5.05
C LYS A 149 -2.35 6.15 5.60
N HIS A 150 -2.90 4.94 5.64
CA HIS A 150 -2.26 3.75 6.20
C HIS A 150 -1.04 3.34 5.37
N PHE A 151 -1.19 3.09 4.06
CA PHE A 151 -0.03 2.69 3.24
C PHE A 151 1.03 3.79 3.11
N SER A 152 0.63 5.07 3.11
CA SER A 152 1.60 6.18 3.14
C SER A 152 2.47 6.13 4.39
N ALA A 153 1.90 5.80 5.55
CA ALA A 153 2.66 5.71 6.79
C ALA A 153 3.61 4.52 6.78
N GLU A 154 3.18 3.34 6.34
CA GLU A 154 4.05 2.16 6.30
C GLU A 154 5.24 2.35 5.37
N LEU A 155 5.02 2.97 4.20
CA LEU A 155 6.07 3.16 3.21
C LEU A 155 7.00 4.34 3.54
N PHE A 156 6.51 5.46 4.10
CA PHE A 156 7.32 6.69 4.18
C PHE A 156 7.51 7.28 5.59
N ALA A 157 6.71 6.91 6.60
CA ALA A 157 6.83 7.54 7.91
C ALA A 157 8.02 6.97 8.69
N LYS A 158 9.11 7.72 8.87
CA LYS A 158 10.39 7.21 9.41
C LYS A 158 10.33 6.41 10.73
N ARG A 159 9.40 6.70 11.64
CA ARG A 159 9.28 6.03 12.96
C ARG A 159 7.83 5.81 13.41
N MET A 160 6.91 5.83 12.47
CA MET A 160 5.50 5.61 12.76
C MET A 160 4.99 4.45 11.92
N PHE A 161 3.99 3.77 12.46
CA PHE A 161 3.18 2.74 11.83
C PHE A 161 1.77 2.89 12.40
N PHE A 162 0.77 2.37 11.69
CA PHE A 162 -0.55 2.23 12.29
C PHE A 162 -0.66 0.91 13.04
N PRO A 163 -1.32 0.86 14.20
CA PRO A 163 -1.57 -0.41 14.87
C PRO A 163 -2.24 -1.41 13.90
N THR A 164 -1.76 -2.65 13.90
CA THR A 164 -2.26 -3.72 13.02
C THR A 164 -3.78 -3.91 13.15
N LEU A 165 -4.33 -3.66 14.35
CA LEU A 165 -5.78 -3.66 14.59
C LEU A 165 -6.56 -2.73 13.65
N ASN A 166 -5.98 -1.61 13.20
CA ASN A 166 -6.67 -0.71 12.28
C ASN A 166 -6.82 -1.34 10.89
N TYR A 167 -5.85 -2.12 10.42
CA TYR A 167 -5.93 -2.85 9.15
C TYR A 167 -6.99 -3.95 9.22
N ILE A 168 -7.06 -4.65 10.35
CA ILE A 168 -8.10 -5.65 10.61
C ILE A 168 -9.49 -5.01 10.61
N LYS A 169 -9.64 -3.82 11.21
CA LYS A 169 -10.91 -3.07 11.16
C LYS A 169 -11.28 -2.68 9.73
N LEU A 170 -10.32 -2.21 8.93
CA LEU A 170 -10.56 -1.89 7.51
C LEU A 170 -10.99 -3.13 6.71
N PHE A 171 -10.37 -4.27 6.97
CA PHE A 171 -10.75 -5.55 6.36
C PHE A 171 -12.17 -5.97 6.74
N ASN A 172 -12.53 -5.91 8.02
CA ASN A 172 -13.88 -6.25 8.48
C ASN A 172 -14.94 -5.32 7.88
N MET A 173 -14.61 -4.04 7.68
CA MET A 173 -15.47 -3.10 6.97
C MET A 173 -15.68 -3.50 5.50
N LEU A 174 -14.61 -3.91 4.79
CA LEU A 174 -14.73 -4.42 3.42
C LEU A 174 -15.54 -5.72 3.36
N LEU A 175 -15.33 -6.66 4.29
CA LEU A 175 -16.10 -7.90 4.35
C LEU A 175 -17.59 -7.65 4.52
N LYS A 176 -17.99 -6.67 5.35
CA LYS A 176 -19.40 -6.27 5.49
C LYS A 176 -19.98 -5.81 4.15
N VAL A 177 -19.24 -5.02 3.38
CA VAL A 177 -19.67 -4.56 2.05
C VAL A 177 -19.82 -5.74 1.09
N TYR A 178 -18.85 -6.66 1.05
CA TYR A 178 -18.93 -7.83 0.17
C TYR A 178 -20.15 -8.69 0.47
N LYS A 179 -20.42 -8.97 1.75
CA LYS A 179 -21.60 -9.74 2.17
C LYS A 179 -22.89 -9.11 1.64
N LEU A 180 -23.07 -7.81 1.85
CA LEU A 180 -24.25 -7.09 1.37
C LEU A 180 -24.43 -7.17 -0.15
N ILE A 181 -23.33 -7.05 -0.91
CA ILE A 181 -23.39 -7.18 -2.37
C ILE A 181 -23.73 -8.63 -2.76
N PHE A 182 -23.11 -9.63 -2.14
CA PHE A 182 -23.40 -11.03 -2.40
C PHE A 182 -24.86 -11.40 -2.11
N ASP A 183 -25.38 -11.03 -0.94
CA ASP A 183 -26.77 -11.29 -0.55
C ASP A 183 -27.76 -10.67 -1.57
N ASN A 184 -27.44 -9.48 -2.06
CA ASN A 184 -28.22 -8.83 -3.12
C ASN A 184 -28.10 -9.55 -4.48
N LEU A 185 -26.91 -10.01 -4.86
CA LEU A 185 -26.71 -10.80 -6.09
C LEU A 185 -27.48 -12.13 -6.02
N GLU A 186 -27.46 -12.82 -4.88
CA GLU A 186 -28.22 -14.05 -4.64
C GLU A 186 -29.71 -13.83 -4.84
N THR A 187 -30.24 -12.75 -4.25
CA THR A 187 -31.64 -12.37 -4.38
C THR A 187 -31.99 -11.98 -5.82
N LYS A 188 -31.13 -11.22 -6.50
CA LYS A 188 -31.37 -10.68 -7.84
C LYS A 188 -31.34 -11.75 -8.93
N TYR A 189 -30.38 -12.68 -8.86
CA TYR A 189 -30.11 -13.65 -9.92
C TYR A 189 -30.66 -15.05 -9.65
N LYS A 190 -31.35 -15.27 -8.51
CA LYS A 190 -31.88 -16.58 -8.08
C LYS A 190 -30.84 -17.70 -8.26
N ILE A 191 -29.64 -17.39 -7.80
CA ILE A 191 -28.47 -18.21 -8.06
C ILE A 191 -28.65 -19.59 -7.40
N ASP A 192 -28.23 -20.66 -8.07
CA ASP A 192 -28.28 -22.02 -7.52
C ASP A 192 -27.38 -22.19 -6.27
N ASP A 193 -27.60 -23.27 -5.54
CA ASP A 193 -26.86 -23.56 -4.30
C ASP A 193 -25.36 -23.84 -4.54
N SER A 194 -24.96 -24.22 -5.76
CA SER A 194 -23.56 -24.42 -6.12
C SER A 194 -22.79 -23.10 -6.12
N VAL A 195 -23.36 -22.04 -6.67
CA VAL A 195 -22.70 -20.74 -6.71
C VAL A 195 -22.77 -20.05 -5.34
N LYS A 196 -23.86 -20.22 -4.57
CA LYS A 196 -23.94 -19.74 -3.17
C LYS A 196 -22.84 -20.34 -2.28
N ASN A 197 -22.58 -21.64 -2.43
CA ASN A 197 -21.51 -22.32 -1.72
C ASN A 197 -20.13 -21.75 -2.09
N ASN A 198 -19.93 -21.34 -3.36
CA ASN A 198 -18.70 -20.69 -3.79
C ASN A 198 -18.54 -19.28 -3.19
N SER A 199 -19.60 -18.47 -3.11
CA SER A 199 -19.57 -17.13 -2.48
C SER A 199 -19.22 -17.24 -0.99
N SER A 200 -19.87 -18.17 -0.29
CA SER A 200 -19.65 -18.43 1.14
C SER A 200 -18.25 -18.99 1.41
N SER A 201 -17.77 -19.88 0.54
CA SER A 201 -16.40 -20.41 0.59
C SER A 201 -15.37 -19.28 0.45
N LEU A 202 -15.57 -18.36 -0.50
CA LEU A 202 -14.67 -17.22 -0.70
C LEU A 202 -14.58 -16.35 0.55
N ILE A 203 -15.72 -15.95 1.13
CA ILE A 203 -15.73 -15.15 2.38
C ILE A 203 -15.06 -15.90 3.55
N THR A 204 -15.26 -17.22 3.62
CA THR A 204 -14.69 -18.06 4.67
C THR A 204 -13.17 -18.14 4.55
N GLU A 205 -12.65 -18.37 3.33
CA GLU A 205 -11.22 -18.34 3.02
C GLU A 205 -10.60 -16.98 3.34
N MET A 206 -11.31 -15.90 2.99
CA MET A 206 -10.89 -14.53 3.33
C MET A 206 -10.70 -14.34 4.83
N THR A 207 -11.67 -14.78 5.62
CA THR A 207 -11.68 -14.64 7.08
C THR A 207 -10.57 -15.49 7.71
N GLN A 208 -10.46 -16.76 7.31
CA GLN A 208 -9.44 -17.70 7.81
C GLN A 208 -8.02 -17.21 7.55
N LYS A 209 -7.75 -16.61 6.39
CA LYS A 209 -6.41 -16.10 6.07
C LYS A 209 -6.02 -14.90 6.93
N ILE A 210 -6.97 -14.02 7.25
CA ILE A 210 -6.72 -12.89 8.15
C ILE A 210 -6.53 -13.35 9.60
N ASP A 211 -7.33 -14.32 10.06
CA ASP A 211 -7.16 -14.91 11.40
C ASP A 211 -5.81 -15.61 11.53
N PHE A 212 -5.36 -16.31 10.47
CA PHE A 212 -4.02 -16.89 10.41
C PHE A 212 -2.93 -15.82 10.48
N LEU A 213 -3.03 -14.74 9.69
CA LEU A 213 -2.05 -13.64 9.74
C LEU A 213 -2.00 -12.94 11.12
N GLN A 214 -3.13 -12.89 11.83
CA GLN A 214 -3.15 -12.40 13.21
C GLN A 214 -2.42 -13.33 14.19
N ALA A 215 -2.51 -14.65 13.97
CA ALA A 215 -1.89 -15.65 14.84
C ALA A 215 -0.39 -15.87 14.53
N GLU A 216 0.00 -15.80 13.27
CA GLU A 216 1.38 -16.05 12.79
C GLU A 216 2.34 -14.95 13.23
N HIS A 217 1.88 -13.69 13.20
CA HIS A 217 2.69 -12.55 13.59
C HIS A 217 2.55 -12.30 15.09
N LYS A 218 3.48 -12.86 15.89
CA LYS A 218 3.61 -12.69 17.36
C LYS A 218 3.70 -11.22 17.85
N ILE A 219 3.68 -10.25 16.95
CA ILE A 219 3.47 -8.83 17.23
C ILE A 219 2.04 -8.66 17.71
N THR A 220 1.87 -8.20 18.95
CA THR A 220 0.55 -7.99 19.51
C THR A 220 -0.20 -6.93 18.68
N PRO A 221 -1.45 -7.16 18.26
CA PRO A 221 -2.30 -6.13 17.62
C PRO A 221 -2.46 -4.84 18.44
N LYS A 222 -2.03 -4.88 19.71
CA LYS A 222 -2.01 -3.80 20.70
C LYS A 222 -0.69 -3.02 20.74
N THR A 223 0.31 -3.32 19.90
CA THR A 223 1.54 -2.53 19.87
C THR A 223 1.22 -1.12 19.36
N LEU A 224 1.23 -0.14 20.28
CA LEU A 224 0.88 1.25 19.98
C LEU A 224 2.11 2.11 19.66
N SER A 225 3.30 1.64 20.00
CA SER A 225 4.56 2.34 19.75
C SER A 225 5.72 1.35 19.63
N ALA A 226 6.72 1.71 18.82
CA ALA A 226 8.01 1.03 18.77
C ALA A 226 9.11 2.08 18.56
N PHE A 227 10.24 1.91 19.24
CA PHE A 227 11.33 2.89 19.25
C PHE A 227 12.52 2.48 18.39
N ASP A 228 12.65 1.18 18.06
CA ASP A 228 13.69 0.67 17.19
C ASP A 228 13.18 0.44 15.76
N SER A 229 14.07 0.60 14.79
CA SER A 229 13.75 0.45 13.37
C SER A 229 13.43 -0.98 12.95
N GLY A 230 13.88 -1.99 13.70
CA GLY A 230 13.63 -3.39 13.41
C GLY A 230 12.18 -3.75 13.65
N THR A 231 11.68 -3.47 14.86
CA THR A 231 10.28 -3.67 15.24
C THR A 231 9.33 -2.86 14.35
N VAL A 232 9.65 -1.60 14.06
CA VAL A 232 8.86 -0.79 13.13
C VAL A 232 8.79 -1.46 11.74
N ASN A 233 9.89 -2.01 11.25
CA ASN A 233 9.90 -2.71 9.96
C ASN A 233 9.08 -4.00 9.97
N GLU A 234 9.16 -4.76 11.05
CA GLU A 234 8.40 -6.00 11.22
C GLU A 234 6.90 -5.70 11.22
N ILE A 235 6.45 -4.72 12.00
CA ILE A 235 5.05 -4.28 12.03
C ILE A 235 4.59 -3.76 10.67
N SER A 236 5.39 -2.91 10.02
CA SER A 236 5.08 -2.42 8.69
C SER A 236 4.98 -3.55 7.66
N SER A 237 5.80 -4.59 7.78
CA SER A 237 5.78 -5.77 6.89
C SER A 237 4.47 -6.53 7.04
N VAL A 238 4.03 -6.76 8.29
CA VAL A 238 2.76 -7.41 8.60
C VAL A 238 1.58 -6.60 8.07
N ASN A 239 1.57 -5.30 8.34
CA ASN A 239 0.50 -4.41 7.89
C ASN A 239 0.40 -4.39 6.35
N LEU A 240 1.53 -4.37 5.65
CA LEU A 240 1.58 -4.44 4.20
C LEU A 240 1.12 -5.81 3.67
N ALA A 241 1.46 -6.90 4.35
CA ALA A 241 0.98 -8.24 3.99
C ALA A 241 -0.55 -8.33 4.08
N ILE A 242 -1.15 -7.77 5.14
CA ILE A 242 -2.61 -7.68 5.29
C ILE A 242 -3.21 -6.88 4.12
N LEU A 243 -2.66 -5.71 3.80
CA LEU A 243 -3.13 -4.91 2.67
C LEU A 243 -3.06 -5.67 1.34
N ASN A 244 -1.96 -6.37 1.07
CA ASN A 244 -1.80 -7.16 -0.16
C ASN A 244 -2.85 -8.27 -0.24
N VAL A 245 -3.19 -8.91 0.88
CA VAL A 245 -4.26 -9.90 0.95
C VAL A 245 -5.63 -9.26 0.68
N MET A 246 -5.89 -8.08 1.24
CA MET A 246 -7.13 -7.33 0.96
C MET A 246 -7.27 -7.01 -0.54
N GLU A 247 -6.18 -6.62 -1.20
CA GLU A 247 -6.17 -6.32 -2.64
C GLU A 247 -6.44 -7.56 -3.51
N LYS A 248 -5.82 -8.70 -3.18
CA LYS A 248 -6.07 -9.98 -3.88
C LYS A 248 -7.52 -10.40 -3.74
N TYR A 249 -8.11 -10.21 -2.57
CA TYR A 249 -9.52 -10.53 -2.33
C TYR A 249 -10.49 -9.59 -3.03
N LEU A 250 -10.17 -8.29 -3.14
CA LEU A 250 -10.92 -7.39 -4.01
C LEU A 250 -10.93 -7.86 -5.46
N LEU A 251 -9.77 -8.24 -5.99
CA LEU A 251 -9.67 -8.73 -7.36
C LEU A 251 -10.49 -10.01 -7.56
N GLY A 252 -10.36 -10.98 -6.64
CA GLY A 252 -11.14 -12.22 -6.67
C GLY A 252 -12.64 -11.97 -6.62
N PHE A 253 -13.08 -11.01 -5.79
CA PHE A 253 -14.46 -10.57 -5.71
C PHE A 253 -14.98 -10.01 -7.05
N PHE A 254 -14.26 -9.09 -7.70
CA PHE A 254 -14.69 -8.55 -8.99
C PHE A 254 -14.64 -9.58 -10.12
N ALA A 255 -13.66 -10.47 -10.11
CA ALA A 255 -13.59 -11.58 -11.08
C ALA A 255 -14.81 -12.51 -10.94
N PHE A 256 -15.25 -12.77 -9.71
CA PHE A 256 -16.47 -13.52 -9.44
C PHE A 256 -17.72 -12.81 -10.00
N ILE A 257 -17.90 -11.52 -9.71
CA ILE A 257 -19.04 -10.74 -10.22
C ILE A 257 -19.08 -10.79 -11.75
N LYS A 258 -17.96 -10.51 -12.41
CA LYS A 258 -17.85 -10.54 -13.88
C LYS A 258 -18.22 -11.91 -14.47
N LYS A 259 -17.80 -13.00 -13.82
CA LYS A 259 -18.18 -14.37 -14.21
C LYS A 259 -19.68 -14.59 -14.06
N LEU A 260 -20.27 -14.13 -12.96
CA LEU A 260 -21.71 -14.25 -12.70
C LEU A 260 -22.56 -13.49 -13.73
N GLU A 261 -22.16 -12.27 -14.09
CA GLU A 261 -22.82 -11.49 -15.14
C GLU A 261 -22.75 -12.14 -16.52
N THR A 262 -21.69 -12.92 -16.78
CA THR A 262 -21.52 -13.65 -18.05
C THR A 262 -22.43 -14.87 -18.13
N ILE A 263 -22.69 -15.53 -16.99
CA ILE A 263 -23.56 -16.72 -16.92
C ILE A 263 -25.05 -16.33 -16.97
N THR A 264 -25.39 -15.13 -16.50
CA THR A 264 -26.79 -14.68 -16.32
C THR A 264 -27.32 -13.82 -17.47
N LYS A 265 -26.48 -13.45 -18.45
CA LYS A 265 -26.87 -12.82 -19.71
C LYS A 265 -27.09 -13.87 -20.79
#